data_AF-A0A833PCY9-F1
#
_entry.id   AF-A0A833PCY9-F1
#
_cell.length_a   1.000
_cell.length_b   1.000
_cell.length_c   1.000
_cell.angle_alpha   90.00
_cell.angle_beta   90.00
_cell.angle_gamma   90.00
#
_symmetry.space_group_name_H-M   'P 1'
#
loop_
_entity.id
_entity.type
_entity.pdbx_description
1 polymer ?
#
loop_
_entity_poly.entity_id
_entity_poly.type
_entity_poly.pdbx_seq_one_letter_code
_entity_poly.pdbx_strand_id
1 'polypeptide(L)'
;MDNLVGNFILSISTGMISGVIAGIYTGIISSKYAAIEEIKREILRIIRDIDYVDGKYLRGHEMEKINIIFLASSELLGMNQRKAGLVVRQNTNKLIEDIDNTKKGNSLNTQILMDFQREVRQLPISKRYLLKIW
;
A
#
# COMPACT_ATOMS: atom_id res chain seq x y z
N MET A 1 11.20 -34.11 -44.42
CA MET A 1 10.89 -34.27 -42.99
C MET A 1 11.68 -33.30 -42.11
N ASP A 2 12.90 -32.92 -42.51
CA ASP A 2 13.80 -32.05 -41.71
C ASP A 2 13.24 -30.66 -41.38
N ASN A 3 12.53 -30.02 -42.33
CA ASN A 3 11.88 -28.73 -42.07
C ASN A 3 10.75 -28.79 -41.03
N LEU A 4 10.12 -29.97 -40.88
CA LEU A 4 9.01 -30.18 -39.96
C LEU A 4 9.52 -30.35 -38.53
N VAL A 5 10.62 -31.10 -38.36
CA VAL A 5 11.33 -31.26 -37.08
C VAL A 5 11.96 -29.94 -36.63
N GLY A 6 12.58 -29.19 -37.57
CA GLY A 6 13.14 -27.87 -37.28
C GLY A 6 12.08 -26.86 -36.78
N ASN A 7 10.94 -26.78 -37.46
CA ASN A 7 9.83 -25.91 -37.04
C ASN A 7 9.24 -26.31 -35.68
N PHE A 8 9.18 -27.61 -35.40
CA PHE A 8 8.69 -28.12 -34.11
C PHE A 8 9.61 -27.73 -32.96
N ILE A 9 10.93 -27.93 -33.10
CA ILE A 9 11.93 -27.53 -32.09
C ILE A 9 11.91 -26.02 -31.85
N LEU A 10 11.81 -25.23 -32.92
CA LEU A 10 11.69 -23.77 -32.82
C LEU A 10 10.43 -23.37 -32.05
N SER A 11 9.27 -23.95 -32.37
CA SER A 11 8.01 -23.63 -31.70
C SER A 11 8.02 -23.94 -30.20
N ILE A 12 8.60 -25.07 -29.80
CA ILE A 12 8.75 -25.45 -28.39
C ILE A 12 9.71 -24.51 -27.69
N SER A 13 10.87 -24.23 -28.30
CA SER A 13 11.89 -23.37 -27.71
C SER A 13 11.37 -21.95 -27.51
N THR A 14 10.68 -21.39 -28.51
CA THR A 14 10.03 -20.07 -28.39
C THR A 14 8.95 -20.08 -27.33
N GLY A 15 8.08 -21.11 -27.29
CA GLY A 15 7.03 -21.23 -26.27
C GLY A 15 7.58 -21.30 -24.85
N MET A 16 8.64 -22.07 -24.62
CA MET A 16 9.31 -22.17 -23.33
C MET A 16 9.93 -20.83 -22.90
N ILE A 17 10.68 -20.17 -23.80
CA ILE A 17 11.33 -18.89 -23.51
C ILE A 17 10.26 -17.82 -23.20
N SER A 18 9.21 -17.73 -24.02
CA SER A 18 8.10 -16.81 -23.78
C SER A 18 7.39 -17.09 -22.45
N GLY A 19 7.17 -18.36 -22.12
CA GLY A 19 6.56 -18.77 -20.85
C GLY A 19 7.39 -18.35 -19.63
N VAL A 20 8.71 -18.56 -19.68
CA VAL A 20 9.63 -18.16 -18.60
C VAL A 20 9.61 -16.63 -18.42
N ILE A 21 9.70 -15.87 -19.52
CA ILE A 21 9.67 -14.40 -19.48
C ILE A 21 8.35 -13.91 -18.89
N ALA A 22 7.21 -14.45 -19.33
CA ALA A 22 5.90 -14.09 -18.83
C ALA A 22 5.72 -14.42 -17.34
N GLY A 23 6.24 -15.57 -16.90
CA GLY A 23 6.24 -15.98 -15.49
C GLY A 23 7.02 -15.03 -14.60
N ILE A 24 8.24 -14.67 -14.99
CA ILE A 24 9.08 -13.70 -14.27
C ILE A 24 8.38 -12.34 -14.19
N TYR A 25 7.84 -11.86 -15.31
CA TYR A 25 7.12 -10.59 -15.37
C TYR A 25 5.92 -10.55 -14.41
N THR A 26 5.11 -11.61 -14.44
CA THR A 26 3.92 -11.75 -13.58
C THR A 26 4.30 -11.85 -12.10
N GLY A 27 5.36 -12.59 -11.78
CA GLY A 27 5.87 -12.72 -10.41
C GLY A 27 6.30 -11.39 -9.81
N ILE A 28 7.01 -10.55 -10.58
CA ILE A 28 7.46 -9.23 -10.13
C ILE A 28 6.28 -8.28 -9.90
N ILE A 29 5.27 -8.29 -10.78
CA ILE A 29 4.09 -7.43 -10.57
C ILE A 29 3.30 -7.90 -9.35
N SER A 30 3.12 -9.21 -9.20
CA SER A 30 2.36 -9.80 -8.10
C SER A 30 3.03 -9.49 -6.76
N SER A 31 4.36 -9.57 -6.66
CA SER A 31 5.09 -9.25 -5.43
C SER A 31 4.97 -7.77 -5.05
N LYS A 32 5.10 -6.85 -6.02
CA LYS A 32 4.89 -5.42 -5.79
C LYS A 32 3.47 -5.10 -5.33
N TYR A 33 2.48 -5.75 -5.94
CA TYR A 33 1.08 -5.57 -5.57
C TYR A 33 0.83 -6.11 -4.14
N ALA A 34 1.36 -7.29 -3.82
CA ALA A 34 1.26 -7.88 -2.50
C ALA A 34 1.86 -6.98 -1.40
N ALA A 35 3.03 -6.40 -1.64
CA ALA A 35 3.67 -5.47 -0.70
C ALA A 35 2.82 -4.21 -0.45
N ILE A 36 2.20 -3.64 -1.49
CA ILE A 36 1.27 -2.50 -1.32
C ILE A 36 0.04 -2.89 -0.51
N GLU A 37 -0.53 -4.08 -0.77
CA GLU A 37 -1.68 -4.57 0.00
C GLU A 37 -1.31 -4.92 1.46
N GLU A 38 -0.08 -5.34 1.72
CA GLU A 38 0.44 -5.50 3.08
C GLU A 38 0.53 -4.16 3.81
N ILE A 39 1.14 -3.14 3.19
CA ILE A 39 1.18 -1.76 3.71
C ILE A 39 -0.23 -1.25 4.02
N LYS A 40 -1.19 -1.41 3.09
CA LYS A 40 -2.58 -1.00 3.32
C LYS A 40 -3.21 -1.69 4.52
N ARG A 41 -2.97 -3.00 4.67
CA ARG A 41 -3.52 -3.79 5.78
C ARG A 41 -2.92 -3.37 7.12
N GLU A 42 -1.62 -3.11 7.17
CA GLU A 42 -0.96 -2.63 8.37
C GLU A 42 -1.50 -1.27 8.82
N ILE A 43 -1.59 -0.31 7.90
CA ILE A 43 -2.16 1.02 8.19
C ILE A 43 -3.61 0.88 8.71
N LEU A 44 -4.44 0.09 8.03
CA LEU A 44 -5.83 -0.13 8.45
C LEU A 44 -5.94 -0.83 9.80
N ARG A 45 -5.01 -1.75 10.12
CA ARG A 45 -4.98 -2.43 11.41
C ARG A 45 -4.73 -1.43 12.52
N ILE A 46 -3.74 -0.55 12.36
CA ILE A 46 -3.40 0.46 13.37
C ILE A 46 -4.56 1.44 13.54
N ILE A 47 -5.13 1.95 12.45
CA ILE A 47 -6.26 2.91 12.54
C ILE A 47 -7.47 2.28 13.25
N ARG A 48 -7.73 0.98 13.06
CA ARG A 48 -8.83 0.27 13.74
C ARG A 48 -8.53 -0.10 15.19
N ASP A 49 -7.26 -0.13 15.57
CA ASP A 49 -6.83 -0.38 16.96
C ASP A 49 -6.95 0.89 17.83
N ILE A 50 -7.20 2.04 17.20
CA ILE A 50 -7.48 3.29 17.92
C ILE A 50 -8.86 3.19 18.57
N ASP A 51 -8.85 3.14 19.90
CA ASP A 51 -10.05 3.09 20.72
C ASP A 51 -10.42 4.49 21.21
N TYR A 52 -11.71 4.81 21.18
CA TYR A 52 -12.25 6.10 21.58
C TYR A 52 -13.66 5.98 22.15
N VAL A 53 -13.96 6.76 23.19
CA VAL A 53 -15.28 6.84 23.83
C VAL A 53 -15.62 8.30 24.08
N ASP A 54 -16.86 8.70 23.81
CA ASP A 54 -17.37 10.06 24.02
C ASP A 54 -16.47 11.16 23.46
N GLY A 55 -15.89 10.91 22.28
CA GLY A 55 -15.00 11.85 21.61
C GLY A 55 -13.63 12.02 22.28
N LYS A 56 -13.17 11.06 23.07
CA LYS A 56 -11.82 11.03 23.64
C LYS A 56 -11.07 9.77 23.22
N TYR A 57 -9.84 9.95 22.77
CA TYR A 57 -8.94 8.83 22.52
C TYR A 57 -8.61 8.11 23.82
N LEU A 58 -8.78 6.80 23.84
CA LEU A 58 -8.48 5.94 24.99
C LEU A 58 -7.15 5.22 24.83
N ARG A 59 -6.93 4.58 23.67
CA ARG A 59 -5.75 3.73 23.38
C ARG A 59 -5.44 3.70 21.89
N GLY A 60 -4.28 3.17 21.49
CA GLY A 60 -3.95 2.93 20.08
C GLY A 60 -3.49 4.17 19.31
N HIS A 61 -3.55 5.34 19.94
CA HIS A 61 -3.09 6.63 19.43
C HIS A 61 -1.68 6.97 19.91
N GLU A 62 -0.94 5.98 20.42
CA GLU A 62 0.44 6.18 20.86
C GLU A 62 1.31 6.58 19.65
N MET A 63 2.20 7.57 19.84
CA MET A 63 3.04 8.08 18.75
C MET A 63 3.90 6.98 18.11
N GLU A 64 4.30 5.96 18.87
CA GLU A 64 5.02 4.79 18.34
C GLU A 64 4.20 4.04 17.29
N LYS A 65 2.90 3.82 17.53
CA LYS A 65 2.01 3.16 16.57
C LYS A 65 1.74 4.04 15.36
N ILE A 66 1.54 5.34 15.56
CA ILE A 66 1.32 6.31 14.47
C ILE A 66 2.58 6.43 13.60
N ASN A 67 3.77 6.32 14.19
CA ASN A 67 5.02 6.35 13.45
C ASN A 67 5.15 5.17 12.48
N ILE A 68 4.56 4.01 12.80
CA ILE A 68 4.51 2.87 11.86
C ILE A 68 3.74 3.26 10.58
N ILE A 69 2.62 3.97 10.71
CA ILE A 69 1.87 4.49 9.54
C ILE A 69 2.74 5.46 8.72
N PHE A 70 3.54 6.28 9.41
CA PHE A 70 4.46 7.21 8.74
C PHE A 70 5.59 6.49 7.98
N LEU A 71 6.15 5.43 8.56
CA LEU A 71 7.14 4.58 7.90
C LEU A 71 6.53 3.88 6.67
N ALA A 72 5.33 3.31 6.80
CA ALA A 72 4.58 2.72 5.71
C ALA A 72 4.32 3.74 4.56
N SER A 73 4.08 5.01 4.89
CA SER A 73 4.01 6.09 3.89
C SER A 73 5.33 6.29 3.15
N SER A 74 6.46 6.19 3.85
CA SER A 74 7.80 6.35 3.28
C SER A 74 8.17 5.17 2.37
N GLU A 75 7.74 3.96 2.70
CA GLU A 75 7.86 2.80 1.83
C GLU A 75 7.11 2.99 0.51
N LEU A 76 5.85 3.47 0.55
CA LEU A 76 5.09 3.81 -0.65
C LEU A 76 5.83 4.84 -1.52
N LEU A 77 6.45 5.85 -0.90
CA LEU A 77 7.29 6.82 -1.62
C LEU A 77 8.51 6.14 -2.28
N GLY A 78 9.20 5.26 -1.56
CA GLY A 78 10.32 4.46 -2.06
C GLY A 78 9.94 3.53 -3.21
N MET A 79 8.71 3.01 -3.22
CA MET A 79 8.13 2.22 -4.31
C MET A 79 7.70 3.07 -5.52
N ASN A 80 8.03 4.36 -5.55
CA ASN A 80 7.56 5.35 -6.54
C ASN A 80 6.03 5.54 -6.56
N GLN A 81 5.31 5.10 -5.53
CA GLN A 81 3.88 5.33 -5.36
C GLN A 81 3.65 6.68 -4.66
N ARG A 82 4.19 7.75 -5.27
CA ARG A 82 4.27 9.09 -4.65
C ARG A 82 2.92 9.62 -4.19
N LYS A 83 1.89 9.50 -5.04
CA LYS A 83 0.53 9.94 -4.70
C LYS A 83 -0.02 9.18 -3.48
N ALA A 84 0.16 7.87 -3.44
CA ALA A 84 -0.30 7.04 -2.33
C ALA A 84 0.43 7.40 -1.03
N GLY A 85 1.76 7.50 -1.07
CA GLY A 85 2.55 7.88 0.11
C GLY A 85 2.18 9.27 0.65
N LEU A 86 1.93 10.25 -0.24
CA LEU A 86 1.49 11.58 0.16
C LEU A 86 0.10 11.57 0.80
N VAL A 87 -0.86 10.81 0.26
CA VAL A 87 -2.20 10.66 0.86
C VAL A 87 -2.12 10.08 2.26
N VAL A 88 -1.33 9.02 2.46
CA VAL A 88 -1.13 8.44 3.80
C VAL A 88 -0.53 9.49 4.74
N ARG A 89 0.54 10.18 4.33
CA ARG A 89 1.23 11.16 5.17
C ARG A 89 0.35 12.36 5.54
N GLN A 90 -0.46 12.85 4.61
CA GLN A 90 -1.43 13.92 4.87
C GLN A 90 -2.46 13.51 5.91
N ASN A 91 -3.01 12.29 5.80
CA ASN A 91 -3.98 11.81 6.78
C ASN A 91 -3.34 11.48 8.14
N THR A 92 -2.11 10.98 8.16
CA THR A 92 -1.35 10.80 9.40
C THR A 92 -1.17 12.14 10.12
N ASN A 93 -0.83 13.22 9.40
CA ASN A 93 -0.70 14.55 10.00
C ASN A 93 -2.03 15.05 10.56
N LYS A 94 -3.14 14.91 9.81
CA LYS A 94 -4.48 15.28 10.29
C LYS A 94 -4.86 14.51 11.56
N LEU A 95 -4.53 13.22 11.62
CA LEU A 95 -4.78 12.39 12.78
C LEU A 95 -3.97 12.87 13.99
N ILE A 96 -2.69 13.20 13.81
CA ILE A 96 -1.84 13.74 14.88
C ILE A 96 -2.41 15.07 15.41
N GLU A 97 -2.80 15.97 14.51
CA GLU A 97 -3.40 17.25 14.87
C GLU A 97 -4.70 17.07 15.66
N ASP A 98 -5.56 16.12 15.26
CA ASP A 98 -6.80 15.80 15.96
C ASP A 98 -6.56 15.20 17.36
N ILE A 99 -5.57 14.31 17.49
CA ILE A 99 -5.12 13.78 18.79
C ILE A 99 -4.64 14.89 19.71
N ASP A 100 -3.80 15.80 19.20
CA ASP A 100 -3.27 16.90 20.00
C ASP A 100 -4.34 17.94 20.36
N ASN A 101 -5.32 18.16 19.49
CA ASN A 101 -6.49 18.99 19.80
C ASN A 101 -7.38 18.34 20.87
N THR A 102 -7.52 17.02 20.85
CA THR A 102 -8.29 16.27 21.86
C THR A 102 -7.64 16.38 23.24
N LYS A 103 -6.30 16.33 23.32
CA LYS A 103 -5.55 16.57 24.57
C LYS A 103 -5.80 17.95 25.17
N LYS A 104 -6.14 18.95 24.35
CA LYS A 104 -6.47 20.32 24.78
C LYS A 104 -7.93 20.48 25.25
N GLY A 105 -8.70 19.39 25.31
CA GLY A 105 -10.09 19.39 25.79
C GLY A 105 -11.15 19.47 24.70
N ASN A 106 -10.76 19.45 23.41
CA ASN A 106 -11.71 19.35 22.31
C ASN A 106 -12.18 17.88 22.12
N SER A 107 -13.33 17.69 21.50
CA SER A 107 -13.80 16.36 21.11
C SER A 107 -13.15 15.89 19.81
N LEU A 108 -12.80 14.62 19.76
CA LEU A 108 -12.40 13.85 18.59
C LEU A 108 -13.30 14.10 17.38
N ASN A 109 -12.71 14.31 16.22
CA ASN A 109 -13.43 14.21 14.95
C ASN A 109 -13.35 12.78 14.38
N THR A 110 -14.34 11.94 14.69
CA THR A 110 -14.43 10.55 14.21
C THR A 110 -14.39 10.44 12.68
N GLN A 111 -14.79 11.50 11.97
CA GLN A 111 -14.76 11.53 10.51
C GLN A 111 -13.33 11.42 9.97
N ILE A 112 -12.32 11.91 10.70
CA ILE A 112 -10.90 11.79 10.29
C ILE A 112 -10.49 10.33 10.22
N LEU A 113 -10.87 9.52 11.21
CA LEU A 113 -10.58 8.08 11.22
C LEU A 113 -11.32 7.36 10.09
N MET A 114 -12.59 7.70 9.84
CA MET A 114 -13.39 7.09 8.77
C MET A 114 -12.85 7.44 7.37
N ASP A 115 -12.53 8.72 7.16
CA ASP A 115 -11.96 9.21 5.90
C ASP A 115 -10.59 8.59 5.66
N PHE A 116 -9.74 8.53 6.69
CA PHE A 116 -8.43 7.89 6.58
C PHE A 116 -8.57 6.42 6.18
N GLN A 117 -9.46 5.66 6.83
CA GLN A 117 -9.72 4.27 6.43
C GLN A 117 -10.20 4.15 4.98
N ARG A 118 -11.09 5.04 4.53
CA ARG A 118 -11.59 5.05 3.15
C ARG A 118 -10.49 5.35 2.16
N GLU A 119 -9.68 6.38 2.41
CA GLU A 119 -8.59 6.80 1.53
C GLU A 119 -7.48 5.75 1.45
N VAL A 120 -7.17 5.05 2.55
CA VAL A 120 -6.21 3.93 2.54
C VAL A 120 -6.74 2.75 1.71
N ARG A 121 -8.04 2.45 1.76
CA ARG A 121 -8.62 1.39 0.91
C ARG A 121 -8.52 1.74 -0.57
N GLN A 122 -8.64 3.02 -0.89
CA GLN A 122 -8.67 3.56 -2.26
C GLN A 122 -7.36 4.25 -2.66
N LEU A 123 -6.21 3.83 -2.09
CA LEU A 123 -4.94 4.50 -2.37
C LEU A 123 -4.69 4.61 -3.88
N PRO A 124 -4.29 5.79 -4.38
CA PRO A 124 -4.05 6.01 -5.80
C PRO A 124 -2.73 5.34 -6.22
N ILE A 125 -2.79 4.05 -6.51
CA ILE A 125 -1.66 3.26 -6.98
C ILE A 125 -1.42 3.53 -8.47
N SER A 126 -0.20 3.92 -8.80
CA SER A 126 0.26 4.11 -10.17
C SER A 126 0.59 2.77 -10.81
N LYS A 127 -0.26 2.37 -11.77
CA LYS A 127 -0.07 1.18 -12.60
C LYS A 127 1.28 1.17 -13.34
N ARG A 128 1.77 2.34 -13.76
CA ARG A 128 3.06 2.47 -14.44
C ARG A 128 4.22 1.95 -13.58
N TYR A 129 4.24 2.30 -12.30
CA TYR A 129 5.33 1.89 -11.40
C TYR A 129 5.17 0.45 -10.91
N LEU A 130 3.95 -0.10 -10.94
CA LEU A 130 3.72 -1.54 -10.77
C LEU A 130 4.34 -2.33 -11.93
N LEU A 131 4.08 -1.92 -13.16
CA LEU A 131 4.48 -2.63 -14.39
C LEU A 131 5.95 -2.42 -14.78
N LYS A 132 6.62 -1.42 -14.20
CA LYS A 132 8.03 -1.13 -14.49
C LYS A 132 8.92 -2.18 -13.84
N ILE A 133 9.63 -2.96 -14.65
CA ILE A 133 10.74 -3.79 -14.20
C ILE A 133 11.99 -2.94 -14.33
N TRP A 134 12.47 -2.44 -13.18
CA TRP A 134 13.60 -1.53 -13.00
C TRP A 134 13.40 -0.10 -13.54
#